data_AF-A0A161YYQ1-F1
#
_entry.id   AF-A0A161YYQ1-F1
#
_cell.length_a   1.000
_cell.length_b   1.000
_cell.length_c   1.000
_cell.angle_alpha   90.00
_cell.angle_beta   90.00
_cell.angle_gamma   90.00
#
_symmetry.space_group_name_H-M   'P 1'
#
loop_
_entity.id
_entity.type
_entity.pdbx_description
1 polymer ?
#
loop_
_entity_poly.entity_id
_entity_poly.type
_entity_poly.pdbx_seq_one_letter_code
_entity_poly.pdbx_strand_id
1 'polypeptide(L)'
;MSLRDTGMRETGADKKIAVRDDDISNETVREEANRHAMEVVFLLILGAVVLAAFVQAFSYQLVSSRTPFVIMVPLIGLLVGQMVRLLRQRGLDSVRARVRAVWTDAGSAFRKSLVFVGWLAALQLTILFAGHYVAVAGFIFVLAWYLCGEKWKLSLGMALATTAILYLVFQIGFHIDLYPGMIYRYFAGYRSF
;
A
#
# COMPACT_ATOMS: atom_id res chain seq x y z
N MET A 1 41.07 -25.50 -59.64
CA MET A 1 39.72 -26.06 -59.34
C MET A 1 39.17 -25.26 -58.17
N SER A 2 38.21 -24.38 -58.45
CA SER A 2 37.65 -23.39 -57.51
C SER A 2 36.38 -23.96 -56.88
N LEU A 3 36.30 -23.97 -55.55
CA LEU A 3 35.05 -24.17 -54.81
C LEU A 3 34.93 -23.12 -53.71
N ARG A 4 34.37 -21.99 -54.15
CA ARG A 4 33.30 -21.23 -53.49
C ARG A 4 33.32 -21.14 -51.97
N ASP A 5 33.96 -20.06 -51.56
CA ASP A 5 33.55 -19.13 -50.51
C ASP A 5 32.02 -18.97 -50.40
N THR A 6 31.36 -19.79 -49.57
CA THR A 6 29.98 -19.53 -49.11
C THR A 6 30.04 -18.61 -47.92
N GLY A 7 30.32 -17.34 -48.19
CA GLY A 7 29.98 -16.24 -47.30
C GLY A 7 28.47 -16.20 -47.14
N MET A 8 27.95 -16.80 -46.06
CA MET A 8 26.62 -16.50 -45.56
C MET A 8 26.59 -15.00 -45.26
N ARG A 9 26.02 -14.23 -46.19
CA ARG A 9 25.56 -12.88 -45.92
C ARG A 9 24.41 -13.01 -44.93
N GLU A 10 24.72 -12.91 -43.64
CA GLU A 10 23.74 -12.53 -42.63
C GLU A 10 23.12 -11.21 -43.07
N THR A 11 21.96 -11.32 -43.71
CA THR A 11 21.17 -10.18 -44.17
C THR A 11 20.83 -9.32 -42.96
N GLY A 12 21.22 -8.05 -42.98
CA GLY A 12 21.03 -7.12 -41.86
C GLY A 12 19.58 -6.92 -41.40
N ALA A 13 18.58 -7.47 -42.11
CA ALA A 13 17.21 -7.61 -41.63
C ALA A 13 17.09 -8.63 -40.47
N ASP A 14 17.80 -9.76 -40.56
CA ASP A 14 17.76 -10.84 -39.57
C ASP A 14 18.43 -10.42 -38.25
N LYS A 15 19.57 -9.73 -38.36
CA LYS A 15 20.25 -9.10 -37.21
C LYS A 15 19.40 -8.02 -36.54
N LYS A 16 18.59 -7.27 -37.31
CA LYS A 16 17.73 -6.20 -36.76
C LYS A 16 16.48 -6.75 -36.09
N ILE A 17 16.01 -7.92 -36.51
CA ILE A 17 14.90 -8.65 -35.87
C ILE A 17 15.42 -9.29 -34.57
N ALA A 18 16.57 -9.97 -34.61
CA ALA A 18 17.18 -10.56 -33.41
C ALA A 18 17.49 -9.50 -32.33
N VAL A 19 18.07 -8.35 -32.69
CA VAL A 19 18.34 -7.25 -31.73
C VAL A 19 17.05 -6.66 -31.17
N ARG A 20 15.98 -6.58 -31.97
CA ARG A 20 14.70 -6.03 -31.53
C ARG A 20 13.93 -7.01 -30.63
N ASP A 21 14.00 -8.31 -30.90
CA ASP A 21 13.42 -9.35 -30.05
C ASP A 21 14.20 -9.50 -28.74
N ASP A 22 15.53 -9.34 -28.76
CA ASP A 22 16.38 -9.31 -27.55
C ASP A 22 16.11 -8.07 -26.68
N ASP A 23 15.86 -6.90 -27.27
CA ASP A 23 15.50 -5.68 -26.52
C ASP A 23 14.11 -5.82 -25.88
N ILE A 24 13.12 -6.31 -26.62
CA ILE A 24 11.74 -6.50 -26.12
C ILE A 24 11.70 -7.57 -25.02
N SER A 25 12.47 -8.67 -25.17
CA SER A 25 12.56 -9.70 -24.14
C SER A 25 13.27 -9.19 -22.88
N ASN A 26 14.33 -8.38 -23.00
CA ASN A 26 14.98 -7.78 -21.83
C ASN A 26 14.10 -6.74 -21.12
N GLU A 27 13.34 -5.95 -21.88
CA GLU A 27 12.45 -4.92 -21.32
C GLU A 27 11.28 -5.58 -20.56
N THR A 28 10.64 -6.59 -21.14
CA THR A 28 9.56 -7.36 -20.49
C THR A 28 10.05 -8.12 -19.25
N VAL A 29 11.22 -8.76 -19.30
CA VAL A 29 11.82 -9.44 -18.15
C VAL A 29 12.18 -8.45 -17.02
N ARG A 30 12.64 -7.23 -17.36
CA ARG A 30 12.87 -6.15 -16.37
C ARG A 30 11.56 -5.66 -15.76
N GLU A 31 10.52 -5.44 -16.56
CA GLU A 31 9.21 -5.00 -16.07
C GLU A 31 8.58 -6.03 -15.12
N GLU A 32 8.63 -7.31 -15.49
CA GLU A 32 8.16 -8.39 -14.61
C GLU A 32 8.97 -8.45 -13.32
N ALA A 33 10.30 -8.36 -13.41
CA ALA A 33 11.17 -8.34 -12.23
C ALA A 33 10.86 -7.15 -11.31
N ASN A 34 10.61 -5.96 -11.87
CA ASN A 34 10.30 -4.74 -11.11
C ASN A 34 8.91 -4.81 -10.47
N ARG A 35 7.90 -5.29 -11.21
CA ARG A 35 6.54 -5.49 -10.69
C ARG A 35 6.54 -6.47 -9.52
N HIS A 36 7.28 -7.57 -9.64
CA HIS A 36 7.43 -8.55 -8.57
C HIS A 36 8.20 -7.99 -7.36
N ALA A 37 9.23 -7.19 -7.59
CA ALA A 37 9.97 -6.59 -6.49
C ALA A 37 9.11 -5.56 -5.73
N MET A 38 8.29 -4.78 -6.45
CA MET A 38 7.28 -3.92 -5.84
C MET A 38 6.22 -4.70 -5.06
N GLU A 39 5.75 -5.85 -5.57
CA GLU A 39 4.78 -6.70 -4.86
C GLU A 39 5.32 -7.16 -3.51
N VAL A 40 6.59 -7.59 -3.46
CA VAL A 40 7.24 -8.02 -2.21
C VAL A 40 7.39 -6.86 -1.22
N VAL A 41 7.82 -5.70 -1.68
CA VAL A 41 7.95 -4.51 -0.83
C VAL A 41 6.58 -4.04 -0.32
N PHE A 42 5.57 -4.03 -1.19
CA PHE A 42 4.20 -3.70 -0.81
C PHE A 42 3.66 -4.68 0.24
N LEU A 43 3.84 -5.98 0.05
CA LEU A 43 3.43 -7.00 1.02
C LEU A 43 4.15 -6.83 2.37
N LEU A 44 5.44 -6.48 2.36
CA LEU A 44 6.20 -6.20 3.59
C LEU A 44 5.67 -4.98 4.33
N ILE A 45 5.46 -3.86 3.63
CA ILE A 45 4.95 -2.63 4.23
C ILE A 45 3.53 -2.84 4.73
N LEU A 46 2.66 -3.43 3.90
CA LEU A 46 1.28 -3.73 4.27
C LEU A 46 1.22 -4.68 5.47
N GLY A 47 2.06 -5.72 5.47
CA GLY A 47 2.17 -6.65 6.60
C GLY A 47 2.59 -5.95 7.88
N ALA A 48 3.58 -5.04 7.83
CA ALA A 48 4.02 -4.27 8.98
C ALA A 48 2.91 -3.34 9.52
N VAL A 49 2.18 -2.64 8.62
CA VAL A 49 1.05 -1.78 9.00
C VAL A 49 -0.07 -2.58 9.64
N VAL A 50 -0.44 -3.72 9.04
CA VAL A 50 -1.47 -4.62 9.58
C VAL A 50 -1.07 -5.17 10.95
N LEU A 51 0.20 -5.58 11.11
CA LEU A 51 0.70 -6.08 12.39
C LEU A 51 0.69 -4.99 13.46
N ALA A 52 1.10 -3.76 13.13
CA ALA A 52 1.04 -2.63 14.03
C ALA A 52 -0.41 -2.33 14.46
N ALA A 53 -1.35 -2.35 13.52
CA ALA A 53 -2.76 -2.19 13.80
C ALA A 53 -3.33 -3.33 14.67
N PHE A 54 -2.87 -4.56 14.47
CA PHE A 54 -3.23 -5.72 15.27
C PHE A 54 -2.74 -5.61 16.72
N VAL A 55 -1.50 -5.16 16.92
CA VAL A 55 -0.97 -4.88 18.27
C VAL A 55 -1.81 -3.79 18.95
N GLN A 56 -2.19 -2.75 18.21
CA GLN A 56 -3.03 -1.68 18.73
C GLN A 56 -4.45 -2.17 19.06
N ALA A 57 -4.98 -3.17 18.36
CA ALA A 57 -6.30 -3.75 18.65
C ALA A 57 -6.39 -4.41 20.05
N PHE A 58 -5.27 -4.87 20.62
CA PHE A 58 -5.24 -5.38 22.01
C PHE A 58 -5.43 -4.29 23.07
N SER A 59 -5.20 -3.02 22.73
CA SER A 59 -5.40 -1.89 23.64
C SER A 59 -6.84 -1.38 23.72
N TYR A 60 -7.75 -1.90 22.87
CA TYR A 60 -9.18 -1.56 22.90
C TYR A 60 -9.96 -2.38 23.93
N GLN A 61 -11.03 -1.79 24.50
CA GLN A 61 -11.92 -2.48 25.44
C GLN A 61 -12.51 -3.77 24.82
N LEU A 62 -12.60 -4.83 25.63
CA LEU A 62 -12.95 -6.23 25.25
C LEU A 62 -14.23 -6.41 24.43
N VAL A 63 -15.17 -5.45 24.46
CA VAL A 63 -16.40 -5.50 23.67
C VAL A 63 -16.19 -4.94 22.26
N SER A 64 -15.38 -3.87 22.13
CA SER A 64 -15.05 -3.23 20.85
C SER A 64 -13.88 -3.90 20.13
N SER A 65 -13.08 -4.72 20.80
CA SER A 65 -11.94 -5.41 20.20
C SER A 65 -12.33 -6.60 19.32
N ARG A 66 -13.53 -7.20 19.54
CA ARG A 66 -14.00 -8.37 18.78
C ARG A 66 -14.10 -8.11 17.28
N THR A 67 -14.60 -6.93 16.90
CA THR A 67 -14.78 -6.54 15.50
C THR A 67 -13.44 -6.45 14.73
N PRO A 68 -12.39 -5.76 15.25
CA PRO A 68 -11.07 -5.81 14.64
C PRO A 68 -10.48 -7.22 14.56
N PHE A 69 -10.64 -8.07 15.59
CA PHE A 69 -10.10 -9.43 15.55
C PHE A 69 -10.72 -10.29 14.44
N VAL A 70 -12.04 -10.21 14.23
CA VAL A 70 -12.74 -10.97 13.18
C VAL A 70 -12.23 -10.61 11.78
N ILE A 71 -11.79 -9.37 11.57
CA ILE A 71 -11.27 -8.90 10.27
C ILE A 71 -9.77 -9.15 10.16
N MET A 72 -9.00 -8.86 11.22
CA MET A 72 -7.54 -8.92 11.18
C MET A 72 -7.01 -10.36 11.16
N VAL A 73 -7.65 -11.30 11.86
CA VAL A 73 -7.20 -12.70 11.87
C VAL A 73 -7.18 -13.32 10.46
N PRO A 74 -8.26 -13.29 9.67
CA PRO A 74 -8.22 -13.80 8.30
C PRO A 74 -7.29 -12.99 7.40
N LEU A 75 -7.19 -11.67 7.60
CA LEU A 75 -6.25 -10.82 6.85
C LEU A 75 -4.79 -11.22 7.09
N ILE A 76 -4.40 -11.44 8.34
CA ILE A 76 -3.08 -11.93 8.73
C ILE A 76 -2.85 -13.33 8.15
N GLY A 77 -3.86 -14.20 8.20
CA GLY A 77 -3.79 -15.53 7.59
C GLY A 77 -3.49 -15.47 6.08
N LEU A 78 -4.15 -14.58 5.35
CA LEU A 78 -3.90 -14.34 3.93
C LEU A 78 -2.49 -13.77 3.67
N LEU A 79 -2.05 -12.82 4.49
CA LEU A 79 -0.71 -12.23 4.41
C LEU A 79 0.39 -13.28 4.63
N VAL A 80 0.24 -14.11 5.67
CA VAL A 80 1.16 -15.21 5.96
C VAL A 80 1.12 -16.25 4.84
N GLY A 81 -0.07 -16.61 4.37
CA GLY A 81 -0.23 -17.55 3.24
C GLY A 81 0.46 -17.06 1.97
N GLN A 82 0.29 -15.78 1.63
CA GLN A 82 0.94 -15.14 0.49
C GLN A 82 2.47 -15.12 0.68
N MET A 83 2.96 -14.78 1.87
CA MET A 83 4.38 -14.77 2.19
C MET A 83 5.00 -16.18 2.08
N VAL A 84 4.36 -17.19 2.66
CA VAL A 84 4.82 -18.60 2.59
C VAL A 84 4.81 -19.11 1.16
N ARG A 85 3.77 -18.79 0.37
CA ARG A 85 3.71 -19.13 -1.06
C ARG A 85 4.87 -18.51 -1.83
N LEU A 86 5.18 -17.24 -1.55
CA LEU A 86 6.25 -16.51 -2.21
C LEU A 86 7.64 -17.06 -1.83
N LEU A 87 7.84 -17.39 -0.55
CA LEU A 87 9.06 -18.02 -0.05
C LEU A 87 9.27 -19.44 -0.61
N ARG A 88 8.22 -20.25 -0.68
CA ARG A 88 8.27 -21.62 -1.25
C ARG A 88 8.61 -21.63 -2.74
N GLN A 89 8.13 -20.64 -3.50
CA GLN A 89 8.35 -20.61 -4.95
C GLN A 89 9.72 -20.05 -5.33
N ARG A 90 10.35 -19.20 -4.51
CA ARG A 90 11.49 -18.39 -4.97
C ARG A 90 12.68 -18.25 -4.00
N GLY A 91 12.61 -18.81 -2.79
CA GLY A 91 13.71 -18.81 -1.81
C GLY A 91 14.01 -17.42 -1.18
N LEU A 92 14.62 -17.40 0.00
CA LEU A 92 14.89 -16.17 0.79
C LEU A 92 15.89 -15.22 0.12
N ASP A 93 16.85 -15.75 -0.62
CA ASP A 93 17.92 -14.94 -1.24
C ASP A 93 17.39 -14.05 -2.36
N SER A 94 16.36 -14.50 -3.07
CA SER A 94 15.71 -13.70 -4.11
C SER A 94 14.92 -12.52 -3.53
N VAL A 95 14.36 -12.67 -2.32
CA VAL A 95 13.65 -11.59 -1.61
C VAL A 95 14.62 -10.50 -1.19
N ARG A 96 15.76 -10.86 -0.60
CA ARG A 96 16.79 -9.90 -0.16
C ARG A 96 17.40 -9.13 -1.33
N ALA A 97 17.73 -9.83 -2.41
CA ALA A 97 18.27 -9.21 -3.63
C ALA A 97 17.27 -8.21 -4.25
N ARG A 98 15.97 -8.52 -4.23
CA ARG A 98 14.91 -7.67 -4.79
C ARG A 98 14.62 -6.44 -3.93
N VAL A 99 14.60 -6.57 -2.61
CA VAL A 99 14.49 -5.41 -1.70
C VAL A 99 15.64 -4.44 -1.94
N ARG A 100 16.86 -4.97 -2.11
CA ARG A 100 18.04 -4.15 -2.42
C ARG A 100 17.93 -3.51 -3.80
N ALA A 101 17.49 -4.27 -4.80
CA ALA A 101 17.32 -3.79 -6.17
C ALA A 101 16.29 -2.65 -6.26
N VAL A 102 15.14 -2.74 -5.57
CA VAL A 102 14.13 -1.67 -5.54
C VAL A 102 14.62 -0.43 -4.80
N TRP A 103 15.45 -0.61 -3.78
CA TRP A 103 16.05 0.51 -3.07
C TRP A 103 17.03 1.29 -3.96
N THR A 104 17.80 0.58 -4.78
CA THR A 104 18.77 1.19 -5.70
C THR A 104 18.14 1.69 -7.01
N ASP A 105 17.15 0.98 -7.55
CA ASP A 105 16.45 1.30 -8.80
C ASP A 105 15.09 1.94 -8.48
N ALA A 106 15.10 2.94 -7.61
CA ALA A 106 13.92 3.62 -7.08
C ALA A 106 13.16 4.38 -8.19
N GLY A 107 12.48 3.63 -9.04
CA GLY A 107 11.69 4.14 -10.15
C GLY A 107 10.46 4.91 -9.67
N SER A 108 9.78 5.56 -10.63
CA SER A 108 8.61 6.39 -10.37
C SER A 108 7.48 5.67 -9.64
N ALA A 109 7.35 4.34 -9.81
CA ALA A 109 6.34 3.53 -9.16
C ALA A 109 6.62 3.32 -7.67
N PHE A 110 7.87 3.10 -7.26
CA PHE A 110 8.26 3.00 -5.85
C PHE A 110 7.95 4.30 -5.11
N ARG A 111 8.26 5.46 -5.71
CA ARG A 111 7.93 6.77 -5.15
C ARG A 111 6.42 6.97 -4.98
N LYS A 112 5.59 6.53 -5.94
CA LYS A 112 4.12 6.58 -5.81
C LYS A 112 3.62 5.75 -4.63
N SER A 113 4.14 4.53 -4.46
CA SER A 113 3.82 3.69 -3.30
C SER A 113 4.25 4.35 -1.99
N LEU A 114 5.43 4.96 -1.95
CA LEU A 114 5.93 5.65 -0.76
C LEU A 114 5.06 6.86 -0.39
N VAL A 115 4.63 7.63 -1.39
CA VAL A 115 3.68 8.75 -1.20
C VAL A 115 2.34 8.24 -0.67
N PHE A 116 1.82 7.15 -1.21
CA PHE A 116 0.57 6.54 -0.74
C PHE A 116 0.69 6.06 0.73
N VAL A 117 1.78 5.37 1.07
CA VAL A 117 2.08 4.96 2.45
C VAL A 117 2.22 6.20 3.35
N GLY A 118 2.85 7.26 2.86
CA GLY A 118 2.96 8.55 3.56
C GLY A 118 1.58 9.16 3.86
N TRP A 119 0.64 9.11 2.92
CA TRP A 119 -0.75 9.55 3.16
C TRP A 119 -1.46 8.72 4.23
N LEU A 120 -1.30 7.39 4.22
CA LEU A 120 -1.87 6.52 5.26
C LEU A 120 -1.25 6.80 6.64
N ALA A 121 0.06 7.01 6.70
CA ALA A 121 0.74 7.37 7.93
C ALA A 121 0.29 8.74 8.45
N ALA A 122 0.11 9.73 7.56
CA ALA A 122 -0.43 11.04 7.91
C ALA A 122 -1.87 10.95 8.43
N LEU A 123 -2.72 10.12 7.83
CA LEU A 123 -4.06 9.84 8.36
C LEU A 123 -3.97 9.28 9.78
N GLN A 124 -3.10 8.29 10.02
CA GLN A 124 -2.96 7.67 11.34
C GLN A 124 -2.51 8.66 12.41
N LEU A 125 -1.53 9.51 12.09
CA LEU A 125 -1.10 10.62 12.95
C LEU A 125 -2.26 11.59 13.23
N THR A 126 -3.03 11.94 12.21
CA THR A 126 -4.14 12.88 12.35
C THR A 126 -5.24 12.30 13.24
N ILE A 127 -5.56 11.01 13.11
CA ILE A 127 -6.50 10.29 14.00
C ILE A 127 -6.01 10.35 15.45
N LEU A 128 -4.71 10.14 15.67
CA LEU A 128 -4.09 10.14 17.00
C LEU A 128 -4.20 11.53 17.68
N PHE A 129 -4.03 12.63 16.94
CA PHE A 129 -4.14 13.98 17.49
C PHE A 129 -5.58 14.52 17.55
N ALA A 130 -6.32 14.46 16.44
CA ALA A 130 -7.60 15.13 16.27
C ALA A 130 -8.82 14.20 16.47
N GLY A 131 -8.62 12.89 16.54
CA GLY A 131 -9.70 11.90 16.65
C GLY A 131 -10.19 11.42 15.30
N HIS A 132 -10.94 10.30 15.30
CA HIS A 132 -11.34 9.62 14.07
C HIS A 132 -12.23 10.48 13.17
N TYR A 133 -13.28 11.10 13.72
CA TYR A 133 -14.24 11.85 12.91
C TYR A 133 -13.59 13.04 12.20
N VAL A 134 -12.81 13.85 12.92
CA VAL A 134 -12.13 15.02 12.35
C VAL A 134 -11.05 14.59 11.36
N ALA A 135 -10.26 13.58 11.69
CA ALA A 135 -9.20 13.09 10.82
C ALA A 135 -9.74 12.52 9.51
N VAL A 136 -10.78 11.68 9.57
CA VAL A 136 -11.37 11.08 8.36
C VAL A 136 -12.06 12.15 7.50
N ALA A 137 -12.81 13.08 8.10
CA ALA A 137 -13.44 14.18 7.37
C ALA A 137 -12.38 15.03 6.64
N GLY A 138 -11.33 15.45 7.36
CA GLY A 138 -10.24 16.23 6.80
C GLY A 138 -9.48 15.48 5.71
N PHE A 139 -9.20 14.19 5.92
CA PHE A 139 -8.47 13.37 4.96
C PHE A 139 -9.26 13.17 3.66
N ILE A 140 -10.55 12.86 3.74
CA ILE A 140 -11.42 12.73 2.56
C ILE A 140 -11.53 14.06 1.82
N PHE A 141 -11.68 15.16 2.56
CA PHE A 141 -11.74 16.49 1.97
C PHE A 141 -10.45 16.82 1.20
N VAL A 142 -9.29 16.60 1.81
CA VAL A 142 -7.98 16.83 1.18
C VAL A 142 -7.78 15.90 -0.02
N LEU A 143 -8.14 14.63 0.08
CA LEU A 143 -8.06 13.69 -1.04
C LEU A 143 -8.92 14.15 -2.22
N ALA A 144 -10.19 14.47 -1.98
CA ALA A 144 -11.11 14.87 -3.04
C ALA A 144 -10.71 16.21 -3.65
N TRP A 145 -10.36 17.21 -2.83
CA TRP A 145 -10.01 18.53 -3.32
C TRP A 145 -8.62 18.60 -3.96
N TYR A 146 -7.58 18.12 -3.26
CA TYR A 146 -6.20 18.28 -3.71
C TYR A 146 -5.76 17.16 -4.66
N LEU A 147 -6.13 15.91 -4.39
CA LEU A 147 -5.66 14.76 -5.16
C LEU A 147 -6.56 14.45 -6.36
N CYS A 148 -7.88 14.58 -6.21
CA CYS A 148 -8.83 14.38 -7.31
C CYS A 148 -9.16 15.67 -8.08
N GLY A 149 -8.80 16.84 -7.56
CA GLY A 149 -9.06 18.13 -8.23
C GLY A 149 -10.53 18.53 -8.24
N GLU A 150 -11.34 17.98 -7.34
CA GLU A 150 -12.78 18.24 -7.29
C GLU A 150 -13.11 19.64 -6.74
N LYS A 151 -14.31 20.12 -7.06
CA LYS A 151 -14.80 21.41 -6.56
C LYS A 151 -14.96 21.33 -5.03
N TRP A 152 -14.50 22.37 -4.32
CA TRP A 152 -14.48 22.41 -2.84
C TRP A 152 -15.82 22.05 -2.19
N LYS A 153 -16.96 22.45 -2.79
CA LYS A 153 -18.30 22.10 -2.31
C LYS A 153 -18.59 20.61 -2.36
N LEU A 154 -18.17 19.95 -3.44
CA LEU A 154 -18.37 18.51 -3.63
C LEU A 154 -17.46 17.72 -2.67
N SER A 155 -16.20 18.13 -2.54
CA SER A 155 -15.26 17.55 -1.57
C SER A 155 -15.76 17.66 -0.14
N LEU A 156 -16.34 18.81 0.23
CA LEU A 156 -16.94 19.00 1.56
C LEU A 156 -18.17 18.12 1.75
N GLY A 157 -19.03 18.03 0.73
CA GLY A 157 -20.19 17.13 0.74
C GLY A 157 -19.79 15.67 0.95
N MET A 158 -18.78 15.19 0.24
CA MET A 158 -18.25 13.83 0.40
C MET A 158 -17.67 13.58 1.80
N ALA A 159 -16.90 14.52 2.32
CA ALA A 159 -16.33 14.42 3.66
C ALA A 159 -17.42 14.33 4.74
N LEU A 160 -18.43 15.21 4.66
CA LEU A 160 -19.57 15.20 5.60
C LEU A 160 -20.40 13.93 5.46
N ALA A 161 -20.73 13.52 4.23
CA ALA A 161 -21.53 12.31 3.99
C ALA A 161 -20.83 11.05 4.51
N THR A 162 -19.53 10.90 4.23
CA THR A 162 -18.76 9.74 4.70
C THR A 162 -18.64 9.72 6.21
N THR A 163 -18.40 10.88 6.83
CA THR A 163 -18.32 11.01 8.29
C THR A 163 -19.67 10.70 8.94
N ALA A 164 -20.78 11.17 8.35
CA ALA A 164 -22.12 10.85 8.81
C ALA A 164 -22.42 9.35 8.73
N ILE A 165 -22.04 8.68 7.63
CA ILE A 165 -22.17 7.22 7.50
C ILE A 165 -21.36 6.51 8.59
N LEU A 166 -20.12 6.91 8.82
CA LEU A 166 -19.30 6.33 9.90
C LEU A 166 -19.94 6.53 11.27
N TYR A 167 -20.47 7.72 11.55
CA TYR A 167 -21.18 7.99 12.79
C TYR A 167 -22.42 7.09 12.94
N LEU A 168 -23.25 6.97 11.89
CA LEU A 168 -24.43 6.10 11.91
C LEU A 168 -24.04 4.63 12.15
N VAL A 169 -23.01 4.13 11.47
CA VAL A 169 -22.59 2.74 11.58
C VAL A 169 -21.94 2.45 12.94
N PHE A 170 -20.99 3.26 13.39
CA PHE A 170 -20.23 3.00 14.61
C PHE A 170 -20.97 3.43 15.87
N GLN A 171 -21.52 4.63 15.91
CA GLN A 171 -22.18 5.17 17.10
C GLN A 171 -23.56 4.53 17.31
N ILE A 172 -24.37 4.45 16.25
CA ILE A 172 -25.76 3.98 16.34
C ILE A 172 -25.84 2.48 16.06
N GLY A 173 -25.17 1.99 15.02
CA GLY A 173 -25.23 0.58 14.64
C GLY A 173 -24.47 -0.33 15.61
N PHE A 174 -23.22 0.02 15.93
CA PHE A 174 -22.35 -0.81 16.78
C PHE A 174 -22.24 -0.35 18.22
N HIS A 175 -22.73 0.84 18.57
CA HIS A 175 -22.56 1.46 19.89
C HIS A 175 -21.08 1.50 20.35
N ILE A 176 -20.18 1.81 19.41
CA ILE A 176 -18.75 1.96 19.63
C ILE A 176 -18.39 3.43 19.56
N ASP A 177 -17.91 3.99 20.68
CA ASP A 177 -17.35 5.33 20.71
C ASP A 177 -15.98 5.34 20.03
N LEU A 178 -15.89 6.02 18.90
CA LEU A 178 -14.63 6.21 18.18
C LEU A 178 -13.70 7.15 18.94
N TYR A 179 -12.38 6.87 18.87
CA TYR A 179 -11.39 7.64 19.62
C TYR A 179 -11.46 9.15 19.29
N PRO A 180 -11.63 10.02 20.31
CA PRO A 180 -11.91 11.45 20.11
C PRO A 180 -10.66 12.31 19.88
N GLY A 181 -9.45 11.73 19.95
CA GLY A 181 -8.20 12.47 19.73
C GLY A 181 -7.49 12.88 21.02
N MET A 182 -6.16 13.01 20.95
CA MET A 182 -5.37 13.49 22.08
C MET A 182 -5.68 14.93 22.46
N ILE A 183 -5.92 15.81 21.47
CA ILE A 183 -6.20 17.23 21.72
C ILE A 183 -7.44 17.36 22.60
N TYR A 184 -8.53 16.69 22.21
CA TYR A 184 -9.76 16.70 22.99
C TYR A 184 -9.56 16.11 24.40
N ARG A 185 -8.86 14.97 24.52
CA ARG A 185 -8.57 14.33 25.83
C ARG A 185 -7.75 15.23 26.75
N TYR A 186 -6.78 15.98 26.20
CA TYR A 186 -5.97 16.93 26.95
C TYR A 186 -6.83 18.07 27.51
N PHE A 187 -7.69 18.69 26.67
CA PHE A 187 -8.61 19.74 27.12
C PHE A 187 -9.68 19.23 28.08
N ALA A 188 -10.09 17.97 27.96
CA ALA A 188 -11.04 17.33 28.86
C ALA A 188 -10.41 16.88 30.21
N GLY A 189 -9.10 17.11 30.42
CA GLY A 189 -8.44 16.88 31.71
C GLY A 189 -8.00 15.44 31.98
N TYR A 190 -8.01 14.56 30.98
CA TYR A 190 -7.51 13.18 31.14
C TYR A 190 -5.97 13.19 31.21
N ARG A 191 -5.39 12.76 32.35
CA ARG A 191 -3.93 12.74 32.61
C ARG A 191 -3.24 11.41 32.30
N SER A 192 -3.96 10.39 31.85
CA SER A 192 -3.40 9.08 31.50
C SER A 192 -3.59 8.80 30.01
N PHE A 193 -2.47 8.57 29.33
CA PHE A 193 -2.35 8.30 27.89
C PHE A 193 -2.92 6.93 27.55
#